data_AF-A0A965U8D1-F1
#
_entry.id   AF-A0A965U8D1-F1
#
_cell.length_a   1.000
_cell.length_b   1.000
_cell.length_c   1.000
_cell.angle_alpha   90.00
_cell.angle_beta   90.00
_cell.angle_gamma   90.00
#
_symmetry.space_group_name_H-M   'P 1'
#
loop_
_entity.id
_entity.type
_entity.pdbx_description
1 polymer ?
#
loop_
_entity_poly.entity_id
_entity_poly.type
_entity_poly.pdbx_seq_one_letter_code
_entity_poly.pdbx_strand_id
1 'polypeptide(L)'
;DVLDEPTTGLHVAYVERLLGMLQRLVTGGSTVLVIEHNLDVIKTADYIIDLGPEGGDRGGRIVKTGTPEEIAACRESYTGQYLKKLLGV
;
A
#
# COMPACT_ATOMS: atom_id res chain seq x y z
N ASP A 1 -7.19 5.60 12.37
CA ASP A 1 -6.50 4.42 12.92
C ASP A 1 -5.16 4.21 12.23
N VAL A 2 -4.15 3.73 12.96
CA VAL A 2 -2.84 3.35 12.40
C VAL A 2 -2.65 1.85 12.63
N LEU A 3 -2.36 1.12 11.56
CA LEU A 3 -2.17 -0.33 11.57
C LEU A 3 -0.80 -0.68 11.01
N ASP A 4 -0.08 -1.57 11.70
CA ASP A 4 1.24 -2.03 11.31
C ASP A 4 1.15 -3.48 10.80
N GLU A 5 1.37 -3.67 9.50
CA GLU A 5 1.31 -4.94 8.77
C GLU A 5 0.12 -5.85 9.15
N PRO A 6 -1.14 -5.36 9.01
CA PRO A 6 -2.30 -6.11 9.47
C PRO A 6 -2.57 -7.39 8.67
N THR A 7 -1.91 -7.61 7.52
CA THR A 7 -1.98 -8.89 6.78
C THR A 7 -0.98 -9.94 7.23
N THR A 8 -0.04 -9.61 8.13
CA THR A 8 0.98 -10.57 8.57
C THR A 8 0.35 -11.81 9.20
N GLY A 9 0.66 -12.98 8.63
CA GLY A 9 0.13 -14.27 9.07
C GLY A 9 -1.31 -14.58 8.61
N LEU A 10 -1.95 -13.70 7.83
CA LEU A 10 -3.27 -13.96 7.27
C LEU A 10 -3.19 -14.80 5.99
N HIS A 11 -4.07 -15.80 5.90
CA HIS A 11 -4.34 -16.47 4.63
C HIS A 11 -5.00 -15.49 3.65
N VAL A 12 -4.75 -15.63 2.35
CA VAL A 12 -5.22 -14.73 1.28
C VAL A 12 -6.73 -14.45 1.36
N ALA A 13 -7.54 -15.48 1.61
CA ALA A 13 -8.99 -15.36 1.78
C ALA A 13 -9.44 -14.43 2.94
N TYR A 14 -8.58 -14.19 3.95
CA TYR A 14 -8.88 -13.27 5.05
C TYR A 14 -8.46 -11.83 4.74
N VAL A 15 -7.57 -11.61 3.77
CA VAL A 15 -7.16 -10.27 3.34
C VAL A 15 -8.35 -9.51 2.75
N GLU A 16 -9.18 -10.16 1.93
CA GLU A 16 -10.40 -9.53 1.40
C GLU A 16 -11.37 -9.09 2.50
N ARG A 17 -11.54 -9.93 3.54
CA ARG A 17 -12.40 -9.59 4.68
C ARG A 17 -11.83 -8.41 5.47
N LEU A 18 -10.50 -8.39 5.67
CA LEU A 18 -9.81 -7.26 6.30
C LEU A 18 -10.05 -5.98 5.51
N LEU A 19 -9.81 -6.00 4.20
CA LEU A 19 -10.04 -4.86 3.32
C LEU A 19 -11.48 -4.33 3.41
N GLY A 20 -12.47 -5.22 3.41
CA GLY A 20 -13.87 -4.84 3.58
C GLY A 20 -14.15 -4.16 4.94
N MET A 21 -13.46 -4.54 6.01
CA MET A 21 -13.57 -3.85 7.29
C MET A 21 -12.90 -2.48 7.27
N LEU A 22 -11.70 -2.37 6.69
CA LEU A 22 -10.99 -1.09 6.57
C LEU A 22 -11.78 -0.09 5.73
N GLN A 23 -12.34 -0.52 4.60
CA GLN A 23 -13.20 0.32 3.77
C GLN A 23 -14.44 0.82 4.50
N ARG A 24 -15.03 0.02 5.40
CA ARG A 24 -16.18 0.46 6.21
C ARG A 24 -15.79 1.54 7.22
N LEU A 25 -14.59 1.47 7.79
CA LEU A 25 -14.07 2.54 8.65
C LEU A 25 -13.87 3.83 7.85
N VAL A 26 -13.27 3.73 6.66
CA VAL A 26 -13.08 4.88 5.76
C VAL A 26 -14.40 5.50 5.33
N THR A 27 -15.36 4.68 4.91
CA THR A 27 -16.71 5.13 4.54
C THR A 27 -17.47 5.75 5.72
N GLY A 28 -17.14 5.34 6.95
CA GLY A 28 -17.66 5.94 8.19
C GLY A 28 -17.03 7.28 8.57
N GLY A 29 -16.09 7.80 7.78
CA GLY A 29 -15.42 9.09 7.99
C GLY A 29 -14.08 9.00 8.71
N SER A 30 -13.61 7.80 9.05
CA SER A 30 -12.30 7.60 9.66
C SER A 30 -11.19 7.62 8.61
N THR A 31 -10.01 8.14 8.95
CA THR A 31 -8.79 7.91 8.16
C THR A 31 -8.06 6.69 8.69
N VAL A 32 -7.66 5.77 7.82
CA VAL A 32 -6.86 4.59 8.16
C VAL A 32 -5.49 4.71 7.48
N LEU A 33 -4.42 4.65 8.27
CA LEU A 33 -3.05 4.57 7.79
C LEU A 33 -2.54 3.15 8.02
N VAL A 34 -2.00 2.52 6.98
CA VAL A 34 -1.54 1.14 7.02
C VAL A 34 -0.10 1.07 6.52
N ILE A 35 0.77 0.40 7.27
CA ILE A 35 2.09 -0.04 6.82
C ILE A 35 1.91 -1.44 6.24
N GLU A 36 2.25 -1.63 4.96
CA GLU A 36 2.05 -2.90 4.27
C GLU A 36 3.11 -3.16 3.21
N HIS A 37 3.32 -4.45 2.95
CA HIS A 37 4.09 -4.94 1.82
C HIS A 37 3.23 -5.84 0.90
N ASN A 38 2.00 -6.19 1.31
CA ASN A 38 1.08 -6.97 0.50
C ASN A 38 0.43 -6.12 -0.60
N LEU A 39 0.78 -6.43 -1.86
CA LEU A 39 0.31 -5.68 -3.01
C LEU A 39 -1.21 -5.75 -3.23
N ASP A 40 -1.89 -6.80 -2.74
CA ASP A 40 -3.35 -6.88 -2.81
C ASP A 40 -4.04 -5.84 -1.93
N VAL A 41 -3.38 -5.42 -0.84
CA VAL A 41 -3.84 -4.30 -0.01
C VAL A 41 -3.45 -2.98 -0.66
N ILE A 42 -2.16 -2.84 -1.00
CA ILE A 42 -1.59 -1.58 -1.51
C ILE A 42 -2.34 -1.11 -2.76
N LYS A 43 -2.70 -2.01 -3.68
CA LYS A 43 -3.42 -1.65 -4.93
C LYS A 43 -4.83 -1.07 -4.68
N THR A 44 -5.40 -1.30 -3.50
CA THR A 44 -6.75 -0.83 -3.14
C THR A 44 -6.75 0.47 -2.35
N ALA A 45 -5.58 0.98 -2.01
CA ALA A 45 -5.45 2.21 -1.25
C ALA A 45 -5.82 3.44 -2.09
N ASP A 46 -6.51 4.40 -1.46
CA ASP A 46 -6.81 5.69 -2.10
C ASP A 46 -5.54 6.55 -2.32
N TYR A 47 -4.54 6.35 -1.46
CA TYR A 47 -3.28 7.11 -1.47
C TYR A 47 -2.14 6.30 -0.87
N ILE A 48 -0.95 6.43 -1.45
CA ILE A 48 0.27 5.72 -1.04
C ILE A 48 1.37 6.73 -0.75
N ILE A 49 2.16 6.43 0.29
CA ILE A 49 3.44 7.07 0.58
C ILE A 49 4.51 5.99 0.44
N ASP A 50 5.27 6.03 -0.66
CA ASP A 50 6.32 5.06 -0.93
C ASP A 50 7.66 5.52 -0.34
N LEU A 51 8.30 4.65 0.43
CA LEU A 51 9.55 4.91 1.13
C LEU A 51 10.68 4.07 0.56
N GLY A 52 11.88 4.64 0.52
CA GLY A 52 13.07 3.93 0.03
C GLY A 52 14.15 4.88 -0.47
N PRO A 53 14.77 4.62 -1.64
CA PRO A 53 14.53 3.45 -2.52
C PRO A 53 15.04 2.13 -1.91
N GLU A 54 16.00 2.20 -1.00
CA GLU A 54 16.59 1.04 -0.33
C GLU A 54 16.14 0.97 1.14
N GLY A 55 16.54 -0.10 1.85
CA GLY A 55 16.43 -0.18 3.30
C GLY A 55 17.65 0.39 4.04
N GLY A 56 17.49 0.65 5.35
CA GLY A 56 18.57 1.12 6.23
C GLY A 56 19.09 2.52 5.86
N ASP A 57 20.40 2.73 5.94
CA ASP A 57 21.05 4.03 5.71
C ASP A 57 20.87 4.57 4.29
N ARG A 58 20.52 3.70 3.34
CA ARG A 58 20.23 4.08 1.94
C ARG A 58 18.74 4.35 1.69
N GLY A 59 17.91 4.22 2.71
CA GLY A 59 16.48 4.46 2.68
C GLY A 59 16.07 5.76 3.37
N GLY A 60 14.88 5.75 3.95
CA GLY A 60 14.36 6.84 4.79
C GLY A 60 13.91 8.07 4.02
N ARG A 61 13.73 7.97 2.70
CA ARG A 61 13.23 9.06 1.85
C ARG A 61 11.87 8.72 1.28
N ILE A 62 11.06 9.74 1.08
CA ILE A 62 9.86 9.64 0.25
C ILE A 62 10.32 9.54 -1.20
N VAL A 63 10.06 8.39 -1.82
CA VAL A 63 10.33 8.16 -3.25
C VAL A 63 9.23 8.81 -4.09
N LYS A 64 7.97 8.52 -3.74
CA LYS A 64 6.79 9.09 -4.39
C LYS A 64 5.58 9.03 -3.47
N THR A 65 4.67 9.97 -3.63
CA THR A 65 3.32 9.91 -3.07
C THR A 65 2.30 10.10 -4.18
N GLY A 66 1.12 9.50 -4.02
CA GLY A 66 0.05 9.55 -5.01
C GLY A 66 -0.90 8.36 -4.95
N THR A 67 -1.76 8.23 -5.95
CA THR A 67 -2.61 7.04 -6.14
C THR A 67 -1.78 5.82 -6.55
N PRO A 68 -2.31 4.59 -6.44
CA PRO A 68 -1.63 3.39 -6.92
C PRO A 68 -1.10 3.48 -8.35
N GLU A 69 -1.85 4.11 -9.26
CA GLU A 69 -1.47 4.31 -10.66
C GLU A 69 -0.32 5.31 -10.79
N GLU A 70 -0.32 6.39 -10.01
CA GLU A 70 0.77 7.38 -9.99
C GLU A 70 2.06 6.78 -9.43
N ILE A 71 1.96 5.92 -8.42
CA ILE A 71 3.10 5.15 -7.90
C ILE A 71 3.59 4.15 -8.96
N ALA A 72 2.69 3.44 -9.64
CA ALA A 72 3.03 2.49 -10.70
C ALA A 72 3.75 3.14 -11.90
N ALA A 73 3.50 4.43 -12.15
CA ALA A 73 4.21 5.20 -13.17
C ALA A 73 5.63 5.64 -12.74
N CYS A 74 5.96 5.58 -11.45
CA CYS A 74 7.26 5.99 -10.93
C CYS A 74 8.32 4.90 -11.11
N ARG A 75 9.32 5.15 -11.96
CA ARG A 75 10.39 4.17 -12.26
C ARG A 75 11.32 3.91 -11.05
N GLU A 76 11.50 4.91 -10.19
CA GLU A 76 12.38 4.83 -9.01
C GLU A 76 11.71 4.07 -7.84
N SER A 77 10.40 3.87 -7.89
CA SER A 77 9.64 3.15 -6.87
C SER A 77 9.66 1.64 -7.14
N TYR A 78 10.28 0.87 -6.24
CA TYR A 78 10.18 -0.60 -6.32
C TYR A 78 8.71 -1.05 -6.17
N THR A 79 7.98 -0.48 -5.21
CA THR A 79 6.54 -0.70 -5.05
C THR A 79 5.78 -0.46 -6.35
N GLY A 80 6.06 0.66 -7.03
CA GLY A 80 5.50 1.01 -8.33
C GLY A 80 5.79 -0.02 -9.41
N GLN A 81 7.01 -0.52 -9.51
CA GLN A 81 7.38 -1.55 -10.49
C GLN A 81 6.58 -2.85 -10.33
N TYR A 82 6.22 -3.23 -9.10
CA TYR A 82 5.37 -4.40 -8.86
C TYR A 82 3.88 -4.09 -9.03
N LEU A 83 3.41 -2.93 -8.54
CA LEU A 83 2.02 -2.48 -8.74
C LEU A 83 1.64 -2.40 -10.21
N LYS A 84 2.56 -1.90 -11.05
CA LYS A 84 2.38 -1.80 -12.50
C LYS A 84 1.93 -3.13 -13.14
N LYS A 85 2.54 -4.24 -12.72
CA LYS A 85 2.22 -5.59 -13.24
C LYS A 85 0.82 -6.06 -12.83
N LEU A 86 0.37 -5.67 -11.62
CA LEU A 86 -0.93 -6.04 -11.09
C LEU A 86 -2.08 -5.20 -11.65
N LEU A 87 -1.83 -3.91 -11.87
CA LEU A 87 -2.80 -2.96 -12.42
C LEU A 87 -2.92 -3.06 -13.94
N GLY A 88 -1.92 -3.62 -14.63
CA GLY A 88 -1.93 -3.76 -16.09
C GLY A 88 -1.70 -2.43 -16.83
N VAL A 89 -1.05 -1.47 -16.17
CA VAL A 89 -0.68 -0.14 -16.71
C VAL A 89 0.80 -0.04 -17.05
#